data_AF-A0A6J4SPM6-F1
#
_entry.id   AF-A0A6J4SPM6-F1
#
_cell.length_a   1.000
_cell.length_b   1.000
_cell.length_c   1.000
_cell.angle_alpha   90.00
_cell.angle_beta   90.00
_cell.angle_gamma   90.00
#
_symmetry.space_group_name_H-M   'P 1'
#
loop_
_entity.id
_entity.type
_entity.pdbx_description
1 polymer ?
#
loop_
_entity_poly.entity_id
_entity_poly.type
_entity_poly.pdbx_seq_one_letter_code
_entity_poly.pdbx_strand_id
1 'polypeptide(L)'
;MQKPRSTPAAERRAARLRLAAVALSVAVAFALVLLLIGRDADDVRRAVDAFGAWAPAAFVVLAVVLTCAFFPFPVVAAASGVLFGVAGGTALSIAGGTLGALAAFGIARRFGAAPVAALAGERLRRLIEAVSRRGFVAVLYLRIFPGVPRDLSNYLCGLTTIGVAPYAAATLLGISPRAYAYTALGGSLGDLGNTQSIVAVGLLVAMGLLGLVLVRRDVRGGGAARAQLDD
;
A
#
# COMPACT_ATOMS: atom_id res chain seq x y z
N MET A 1 -8.76 -46.42 -11.60
CA MET A 1 -8.20 -45.46 -12.57
C MET A 1 -7.65 -44.25 -11.82
N GLN A 2 -6.33 -44.19 -11.60
CA GLN A 2 -5.65 -43.02 -11.01
C GLN A 2 -5.39 -41.97 -12.09
N LYS A 3 -5.83 -40.73 -11.87
CA LYS A 3 -5.50 -39.57 -12.71
C LYS A 3 -3.97 -39.41 -12.79
N PRO A 4 -3.39 -39.15 -13.98
CA PRO A 4 -1.96 -38.94 -14.10
C PRO A 4 -1.54 -37.71 -13.30
N ARG A 5 -0.58 -37.88 -12.38
CA ARG A 5 0.05 -36.79 -11.62
C ARG A 5 0.74 -35.84 -12.60
N SER A 6 0.30 -34.58 -12.65
CA SER A 6 0.93 -33.53 -13.44
C SER A 6 2.42 -33.41 -13.07
N THR A 7 3.29 -33.33 -14.07
CA THR A 7 4.74 -33.25 -13.86
C THR A 7 5.13 -31.91 -13.19
N PRO A 8 6.08 -31.89 -12.23
CA PRO A 8 6.49 -30.69 -11.49
C PRO A 8 6.92 -29.50 -12.37
N ALA A 9 7.29 -29.76 -13.63
CA ALA A 9 7.66 -28.75 -14.61
C ALA A 9 6.46 -27.92 -15.11
N ALA A 10 5.26 -28.52 -15.22
CA ALA A 10 4.05 -27.85 -15.69
C ALA A 10 3.55 -26.81 -14.67
N GLU A 11 3.60 -27.15 -13.38
CA GLU A 11 3.24 -26.23 -12.28
C GLU A 11 4.24 -25.06 -12.16
N ARG A 12 5.54 -25.32 -12.32
CA ARG A 12 6.58 -24.29 -12.34
C ARG A 12 6.43 -23.31 -13.51
N ARG A 13 6.03 -23.80 -14.69
CA ARG A 13 5.77 -22.98 -15.88
C ARG A 13 4.53 -22.09 -15.68
N ALA A 14 3.45 -22.64 -15.12
CA ALA A 14 2.25 -21.88 -14.79
C ALA A 14 2.50 -20.80 -13.71
N ALA A 15 3.33 -21.09 -12.70
CA ALA A 15 3.73 -20.12 -11.70
C ALA A 15 4.56 -18.96 -12.29
N ARG A 16 5.51 -19.25 -13.20
CA ARG A 16 6.31 -18.24 -13.91
C ARG A 16 5.45 -17.36 -14.82
N LEU A 17 4.49 -17.95 -15.52
CA LEU A 17 3.55 -17.20 -16.37
C LEU A 17 2.66 -16.27 -15.55
N ARG A 18 2.18 -16.71 -14.38
CA ARG A 18 1.43 -15.84 -13.45
C ARG A 18 2.29 -14.69 -12.92
N LEU A 19 3.54 -14.97 -12.56
CA LEU A 19 4.48 -13.95 -12.08
C LEU A 19 4.81 -12.92 -13.17
N ALA A 20 5.03 -13.39 -14.41
CA ALA A 20 5.26 -12.54 -15.57
C ALA A 20 4.04 -11.68 -15.92
N ALA A 21 2.84 -12.23 -15.82
CA ALA A 21 1.60 -11.47 -16.02
C ALA A 21 1.42 -10.36 -14.96
N VAL A 22 1.74 -10.65 -13.70
CA VAL A 22 1.74 -9.64 -12.63
C VAL A 22 2.80 -8.57 -12.90
N ALA A 23 4.03 -8.95 -13.23
CA ALA A 23 5.10 -8.01 -13.56
C ALA A 23 4.76 -7.12 -14.78
N LEU A 24 4.14 -7.69 -15.81
CA LEU A 24 3.67 -6.96 -16.98
C LEU A 24 2.55 -5.99 -16.61
N SER A 25 1.58 -6.39 -15.79
CA SER A 25 0.50 -5.51 -15.33
C SER A 25 1.03 -4.32 -14.52
N VAL A 26 2.08 -4.53 -13.72
CA VAL A 26 2.79 -3.50 -12.96
C VAL A 26 3.49 -2.53 -13.91
N ALA A 27 4.21 -3.05 -14.91
CA ALA A 27 4.92 -2.24 -15.89
C ALA A 27 3.96 -1.39 -16.75
N VAL A 28 2.82 -1.97 -17.16
CA VAL A 28 1.78 -1.26 -17.92
C VAL A 28 1.14 -0.17 -17.07
N ALA A 29 0.81 -0.44 -15.81
CA ALA A 29 0.27 0.57 -14.90
C ALA A 29 1.27 1.72 -14.66
N PHE A 30 2.55 1.40 -14.46
CA PHE A 30 3.61 2.40 -14.30
C PHE A 30 3.79 3.26 -15.56
N ALA A 31 3.80 2.64 -16.74
CA ALA A 31 3.87 3.35 -18.02
C ALA A 31 2.62 4.24 -18.25
N LEU A 32 1.43 3.76 -17.90
CA LEU A 32 0.19 4.53 -18.01
C LEU A 32 0.24 5.78 -17.12
N VAL A 33 0.80 5.68 -15.92
CA VAL A 33 0.95 6.86 -15.05
C VAL A 33 2.01 7.83 -15.56
N LEU A 34 3.14 7.35 -16.07
CA LEU A 34 4.13 8.23 -16.72
C LEU A 34 3.52 8.99 -17.90
N LEU A 35 2.61 8.36 -18.65
CA LEU A 35 1.88 9.00 -19.74
C LEU A 35 0.82 10.01 -19.25
N LEU A 36 0.25 9.82 -18.06
CA LEU A 36 -0.75 10.72 -17.47
C LEU A 36 -0.12 11.95 -16.78
N ILE A 37 1.10 11.84 -16.26
CA ILE A 37 1.83 12.98 -15.65
C ILE A 37 2.19 14.04 -16.69
N GLY A 38 2.31 13.67 -17.97
CA GLY A 38 2.57 14.60 -19.09
C GLY A 38 1.32 15.19 -19.75
N ARG A 39 0.11 14.90 -19.24
CA ARG A 39 -1.16 15.44 -19.76
C ARG A 39 -1.63 16.63 -18.91
N ASP A 40 -2.26 17.60 -19.56
CA ASP A 40 -2.85 18.75 -18.89
C ASP A 40 -3.88 18.29 -17.84
N ALA A 41 -3.94 18.95 -16.68
CA ALA A 41 -4.84 18.57 -15.59
C ALA A 41 -6.32 18.57 -16.05
N ASP A 42 -6.63 19.42 -17.02
CA ASP A 42 -7.95 19.52 -17.65
C ASP A 42 -8.28 18.30 -18.52
N ASP A 43 -7.31 17.67 -19.17
CA ASP A 43 -7.54 16.44 -19.96
C ASP A 43 -7.92 15.27 -19.06
N VAL A 44 -7.25 15.15 -17.91
CA VAL A 44 -7.56 14.12 -16.90
C VAL A 44 -8.94 14.38 -16.30
N ARG A 45 -9.28 15.64 -16.02
CA ARG A 45 -10.61 16.00 -15.52
C ARG A 45 -11.71 15.67 -16.53
N ARG A 46 -11.55 16.04 -17.80
CA ARG A 46 -12.52 15.70 -18.85
C ARG A 46 -12.69 14.19 -19.04
N ALA A 47 -11.60 13.41 -18.94
CA ALA A 47 -11.67 11.96 -18.98
C ALA A 47 -12.44 11.37 -17.79
N VAL A 48 -12.32 11.96 -16.60
CA VAL A 48 -13.07 11.56 -15.41
C VAL A 48 -14.53 12.00 -15.49
N ASP A 49 -14.81 13.20 -15.98
CA ASP A 49 -16.17 13.71 -16.20
C ASP A 49 -16.95 12.85 -17.20
N ALA A 50 -16.27 12.26 -18.19
CA ALA A 50 -16.87 11.32 -19.13
C ALA A 50 -17.44 10.05 -18.46
N PHE A 51 -16.98 9.68 -17.26
CA PHE A 51 -17.58 8.59 -16.47
C PHE A 51 -18.81 9.02 -15.68
N GLY A 52 -19.10 10.31 -15.55
CA GLY A 52 -20.25 10.84 -14.83
C GLY A 52 -20.39 10.25 -13.42
N ALA A 53 -21.57 9.69 -13.11
CA ALA A 53 -21.84 9.08 -11.80
C ALA A 53 -20.95 7.87 -11.44
N TRP A 54 -20.28 7.25 -12.44
CA TRP A 54 -19.38 6.12 -12.22
C TRP A 54 -17.93 6.54 -11.93
N ALA A 55 -17.60 7.83 -12.03
CA ALA A 55 -16.24 8.33 -11.80
C ALA A 55 -15.65 7.91 -10.44
N PRO A 56 -16.38 7.96 -9.30
CA PRO A 56 -15.86 7.51 -8.01
C PRO A 56 -15.53 6.00 -7.99
N ALA A 57 -16.38 5.17 -8.59
CA ALA A 57 -16.16 3.73 -8.65
C ALA A 57 -14.97 3.38 -9.56
N ALA A 58 -14.87 4.03 -10.72
CA ALA A 58 -13.74 3.88 -11.64
C ALA A 58 -12.42 4.28 -10.96
N PHE A 59 -12.41 5.37 -10.20
CA PHE A 59 -11.26 5.80 -9.43
C PHE A 59 -10.84 4.76 -8.38
N VAL A 60 -11.78 4.19 -7.62
CA VAL A 60 -11.47 3.15 -6.63
C VAL A 60 -10.88 1.91 -7.28
N VAL A 61 -11.45 1.45 -8.41
CA VAL A 61 -10.89 0.31 -9.17
C VAL A 61 -9.48 0.61 -9.64
N LEU A 62 -9.24 1.81 -10.19
CA LEU A 62 -7.90 2.23 -10.59
C LEU A 62 -6.94 2.28 -9.40
N ALA A 63 -7.34 2.83 -8.26
CA ALA A 63 -6.52 2.88 -7.05
C ALA A 63 -6.16 1.49 -6.52
N VAL A 64 -7.06 0.51 -6.64
CA VAL A 64 -6.81 -0.90 -6.32
C VAL A 64 -5.73 -1.48 -7.23
N VAL A 65 -5.87 -1.29 -8.55
CA VAL A 65 -4.91 -1.77 -9.56
C VAL A 65 -3.54 -1.13 -9.33
N LEU A 66 -3.49 0.19 -9.15
CA LEU A 66 -2.28 0.95 -8.89
C LEU A 66 -1.59 0.49 -7.59
N THR A 67 -2.34 0.22 -6.53
CA THR A 67 -1.78 -0.34 -5.29
C THR A 67 -1.14 -1.71 -5.51
N CYS A 68 -1.78 -2.61 -6.25
CA CYS A 68 -1.19 -3.89 -6.62
C CYS A 68 0.05 -3.74 -7.53
N ALA A 69 0.10 -2.64 -8.30
CA ALA A 69 1.22 -2.28 -9.15
C ALA A 69 2.36 -1.53 -8.41
N PHE A 70 2.37 -1.49 -7.08
CA PHE A 70 3.36 -0.75 -6.28
C PHE A 70 3.42 0.75 -6.62
N PHE A 71 2.32 1.28 -7.13
CA PHE A 71 2.25 2.68 -7.51
C PHE A 71 2.17 3.58 -6.25
N PRO A 72 2.88 4.73 -6.23
CA PRO A 72 2.92 5.60 -5.05
C PRO A 72 1.55 6.12 -4.61
N PHE A 73 1.09 5.70 -3.43
CA PHE A 73 -0.15 6.19 -2.83
C PHE A 73 -0.28 7.71 -2.71
N PRO A 74 0.79 8.49 -2.39
CA PRO A 74 0.67 9.94 -2.32
C PRO A 74 0.11 10.56 -3.60
N VAL A 75 0.51 10.03 -4.77
CA VAL A 75 0.05 10.52 -6.07
C VAL A 75 -1.43 10.18 -6.28
N VAL A 76 -1.85 8.96 -5.94
CA VAL A 76 -3.26 8.55 -6.03
C VAL A 76 -4.15 9.39 -5.10
N ALA A 77 -3.71 9.63 -3.87
CA ALA A 77 -4.45 10.44 -2.90
C ALA A 77 -4.50 11.93 -3.31
N ALA A 78 -3.40 12.50 -3.82
CA ALA A 78 -3.44 13.87 -4.35
C ALA A 78 -4.39 13.98 -5.54
N ALA A 79 -4.37 13.01 -6.47
CA ALA A 79 -5.27 12.97 -7.60
C ALA A 79 -6.75 12.91 -7.16
N SER A 80 -7.08 12.16 -6.10
CA SER A 80 -8.46 12.14 -5.60
C SER A 80 -8.91 13.49 -5.08
N GLY A 81 -8.01 14.28 -4.50
CA GLY A 81 -8.28 15.65 -4.06
C GLY A 81 -8.55 16.61 -5.22
N VAL A 82 -7.75 16.52 -6.29
CA VAL A 82 -7.95 17.30 -7.52
C VAL A 82 -9.30 16.99 -8.18
N LEU A 83 -9.66 15.70 -8.22
CA LEU A 83 -10.80 15.20 -8.97
C LEU A 83 -12.13 15.31 -8.19
N PHE A 84 -12.12 15.02 -6.89
CA PHE A 84 -13.34 14.85 -6.10
C PHE A 84 -13.41 15.81 -4.88
N GLY A 85 -12.48 16.76 -4.80
CA GLY A 85 -12.33 17.65 -3.65
C GLY A 85 -11.81 16.92 -2.41
N VAL A 86 -11.59 17.67 -1.32
CA VAL A 86 -10.94 17.12 -0.12
C VAL A 86 -11.79 16.07 0.58
N ALA A 87 -13.08 16.33 0.80
CA ALA A 87 -13.95 15.40 1.53
C ALA A 87 -14.20 14.10 0.72
N GLY A 88 -14.70 14.23 -0.51
CA GLY A 88 -14.95 13.08 -1.40
C GLY A 88 -13.67 12.35 -1.77
N GLY A 89 -12.61 13.08 -2.10
CA GLY A 89 -11.31 12.52 -2.42
C GLY A 89 -10.67 11.75 -1.26
N THR A 90 -10.87 12.18 -0.01
CA THR A 90 -10.34 11.48 1.16
C THR A 90 -11.07 10.16 1.38
N ALA A 91 -12.41 10.16 1.27
CA ALA A 91 -13.18 8.93 1.37
C ALA A 91 -12.78 7.93 0.27
N LEU A 92 -12.62 8.40 -0.96
CA LEU A 92 -12.24 7.55 -2.10
C LEU A 92 -10.79 7.07 -2.01
N SER A 93 -9.84 7.88 -1.54
CA SER A 93 -8.45 7.46 -1.37
C SER A 93 -8.30 6.45 -0.23
N ILE A 94 -9.05 6.60 0.86
CA ILE A 94 -9.11 5.60 1.95
C ILE A 94 -9.73 4.30 1.43
N ALA A 95 -10.85 4.37 0.72
CA ALA A 95 -11.52 3.19 0.16
C ALA A 95 -10.62 2.46 -0.84
N GLY A 96 -10.09 3.18 -1.84
CA GLY A 96 -9.19 2.63 -2.85
C GLY A 96 -7.89 2.09 -2.26
N GLY A 97 -7.28 2.81 -1.32
CA GLY A 97 -6.07 2.37 -0.61
C GLY A 97 -6.29 1.12 0.24
N THR A 98 -7.42 1.04 0.95
CA THR A 98 -7.76 -0.11 1.80
C THR A 98 -8.12 -1.33 0.95
N LEU A 99 -8.94 -1.16 -0.07
CA LEU A 99 -9.31 -2.24 -1.00
C LEU A 99 -8.08 -2.73 -1.79
N GLY A 100 -7.22 -1.82 -2.24
CA GLY A 100 -5.95 -2.16 -2.90
C GLY A 100 -5.03 -2.95 -1.97
N ALA A 101 -4.92 -2.53 -0.71
CA ALA A 101 -4.15 -3.24 0.29
C ALA A 101 -4.72 -4.64 0.58
N LEU A 102 -6.05 -4.80 0.59
CA LEU A 102 -6.73 -6.08 0.73
C LEU A 102 -6.51 -6.99 -0.48
N ALA A 103 -6.54 -6.43 -1.69
CA ALA A 103 -6.26 -7.17 -2.91
C ALA A 103 -4.81 -7.70 -2.92
N ALA A 104 -3.82 -6.84 -2.68
CA ALA A 104 -2.41 -7.23 -2.58
C ALA A 104 -2.18 -8.30 -1.48
N PHE A 105 -2.79 -8.11 -0.31
CA PHE A 105 -2.78 -9.08 0.79
C PHE A 105 -3.38 -10.43 0.36
N GLY A 106 -4.52 -10.43 -0.32
CA GLY A 106 -5.19 -11.63 -0.82
C GLY A 106 -4.36 -12.35 -1.89
N ILE A 107 -3.73 -11.60 -2.78
CA ILE A 107 -2.81 -12.13 -3.81
C ILE A 107 -1.63 -12.83 -3.12
N ALA A 108 -0.96 -12.19 -2.17
CA ALA A 108 0.14 -12.80 -1.41
C ALA A 108 -0.31 -14.05 -0.65
N ARG A 109 -1.47 -13.99 0.01
CA ARG A 109 -2.01 -15.12 0.77
C ARG A 109 -2.28 -16.34 -0.11
N ARG A 110 -2.83 -16.11 -1.31
CA ARG A 110 -3.24 -17.19 -2.20
C ARG A 110 -2.10 -17.74 -3.05
N PHE A 111 -1.16 -16.89 -3.46
CA PHE A 111 -0.12 -17.23 -4.44
C PHE A 111 1.32 -17.13 -3.91
N GLY A 112 1.52 -16.51 -2.74
CA GLY A 112 2.85 -16.19 -2.21
C GLY A 112 3.51 -17.30 -1.37
N ALA A 113 2.75 -18.26 -0.84
CA ALA A 113 3.30 -19.29 0.06
C ALA A 113 4.43 -20.12 -0.59
N ALA A 114 4.21 -20.64 -1.80
CA ALA A 114 5.19 -21.48 -2.49
C ALA A 114 6.44 -20.70 -2.98
N PRO A 115 6.33 -19.53 -3.63
CA PRO A 115 7.49 -18.70 -3.98
C PRO A 115 8.29 -18.28 -2.76
N VAL A 116 7.62 -17.87 -1.68
CA VAL A 116 8.29 -17.40 -0.46
C VAL A 116 8.96 -18.55 0.27
N ALA A 117 8.37 -19.74 0.35
CA ALA A 117 9.04 -20.90 0.93
C ALA A 117 10.39 -21.23 0.24
N ALA A 118 10.46 -21.00 -1.09
CA ALA A 118 11.65 -21.26 -1.89
C ALA A 118 12.69 -20.13 -1.87
N LEU A 119 12.29 -18.87 -1.64
CA LEU A 119 13.19 -17.70 -1.70
C LEU A 119 13.43 -17.02 -0.34
N ALA A 120 12.63 -17.32 0.69
CA ALA A 120 12.74 -16.66 1.99
C ALA A 120 13.94 -17.18 2.78
N GLY A 121 14.90 -16.29 3.03
CA GLY A 121 15.93 -16.50 4.04
C GLY A 121 15.38 -16.39 5.47
N GLU A 122 16.22 -16.77 6.42
CA GLU A 122 15.90 -16.79 7.86
C GLU A 122 15.37 -15.44 8.39
N ARG A 123 15.94 -14.32 7.92
CA ARG A 123 15.50 -12.97 8.31
C ARG A 123 14.03 -12.70 7.95
N LEU A 124 13.61 -13.11 6.75
CA LEU A 124 12.24 -12.89 6.29
C LEU A 124 11.24 -13.76 7.06
N ARG A 125 11.62 -15.01 7.38
CA ARG A 125 10.79 -15.90 8.20
C ARG A 125 10.56 -15.34 9.61
N ARG A 126 11.62 -14.88 10.28
CA ARG A 126 11.52 -14.22 11.59
C ARG A 126 10.65 -12.97 11.54
N LEU A 127 10.75 -12.18 10.47
CA LEU A 127 9.91 -11.00 10.29
C LEU A 127 8.43 -11.38 10.13
N ILE A 128 8.12 -12.35 9.27
CA ILE A 128 6.74 -12.85 9.09
C ILE A 128 6.18 -13.35 10.42
N GLU A 129 6.96 -14.10 11.19
CA GLU A 129 6.54 -14.62 12.50
C GLU A 129 6.32 -13.49 13.52
N ALA A 130 7.23 -12.52 13.60
CA ALA A 130 7.12 -11.37 14.50
C ALA A 130 5.88 -10.51 14.20
N VAL A 131 5.58 -10.28 12.92
CA VAL A 131 4.38 -9.56 12.48
C VAL A 131 3.12 -10.38 12.79
N SER A 132 3.16 -11.69 12.54
CA SER A 132 2.03 -12.61 12.80
C SER A 132 1.59 -12.59 14.26
N ARG A 133 2.53 -12.54 15.23
CA ARG A 133 2.22 -12.55 16.67
C ARG A 133 1.45 -11.33 17.17
N ARG A 134 1.60 -10.17 16.52
CA ARG A 134 1.01 -8.90 16.99
C ARG A 134 -0.22 -8.48 16.19
N GLY A 135 -0.54 -9.18 15.09
CA GLY A 135 -1.79 -8.99 14.35
C GLY A 135 -2.05 -7.54 13.94
N PHE A 136 -3.22 -7.03 14.34
CA PHE A 136 -3.66 -5.64 14.13
C PHE A 136 -2.57 -4.62 14.50
N VAL A 137 -1.93 -4.80 15.66
CA VAL A 137 -0.96 -3.85 16.20
C VAL A 137 0.29 -3.78 15.32
N ALA A 138 0.79 -4.93 14.83
CA ALA A 138 1.91 -4.93 13.89
C ALA A 138 1.57 -4.23 12.57
N VAL A 139 0.37 -4.46 12.04
CA VAL A 139 -0.08 -3.78 10.80
C VAL A 139 -0.13 -2.27 11.03
N LEU A 140 -0.69 -1.82 12.15
CA LEU A 140 -0.76 -0.40 12.47
C LEU A 140 0.64 0.22 12.60
N TYR A 141 1.56 -0.46 13.28
CA TYR A 141 2.97 -0.04 13.34
C TYR A 141 3.59 0.05 11.94
N LEU A 142 3.37 -0.94 11.06
CA LEU A 142 3.85 -0.88 9.67
C LEU A 142 3.22 0.27 8.86
N ARG A 143 2.03 0.76 9.24
CA ARG A 143 1.44 1.94 8.60
C ARG A 143 2.07 3.23 9.09
N ILE A 144 2.46 3.31 10.36
CA ILE A 144 3.07 4.52 10.95
C ILE A 144 4.58 4.58 10.64
N PHE A 145 5.24 3.43 10.61
CA PHE A 145 6.68 3.31 10.41
C PHE A 145 7.06 3.64 8.95
N PRO A 146 7.95 4.62 8.70
CA PRO A 146 8.27 5.08 7.36
C PRO A 146 9.23 4.14 6.59
N GLY A 147 9.94 3.25 7.28
CA GLY A 147 11.02 2.46 6.68
C GLY A 147 10.58 1.24 5.86
N VAL A 148 9.29 0.89 5.85
CA VAL A 148 8.78 -0.21 5.02
C VAL A 148 7.87 0.37 3.93
N PRO A 149 8.16 0.14 2.64
CA PRO A 149 7.27 0.54 1.56
C PRO A 149 5.87 -0.07 1.79
N ARG A 150 4.84 0.79 1.76
CA ARG A 150 3.45 0.42 2.03
C ARG A 150 3.02 -0.79 1.20
N ASP A 151 3.31 -0.77 -0.10
CA ASP A 151 2.88 -1.83 -1.01
C ASP A 151 3.56 -3.16 -0.69
N LEU A 152 4.87 -3.13 -0.40
CA LEU A 152 5.59 -4.32 0.05
C LEU A 152 5.00 -4.88 1.36
N SER A 153 4.64 -4.01 2.30
CA SER A 153 4.02 -4.42 3.56
C SER A 153 2.67 -5.12 3.35
N ASN A 154 1.91 -4.76 2.31
CA ASN A 154 0.63 -5.43 2.00
C ASN A 154 0.85 -6.90 1.64
N TYR A 155 1.83 -7.17 0.77
CA TYR A 155 2.19 -8.52 0.38
C TYR A 155 2.81 -9.28 1.55
N LEU A 156 3.69 -8.64 2.34
CA LEU A 156 4.28 -9.25 3.53
C LEU A 156 3.21 -9.69 4.53
N CYS A 157 2.24 -8.82 4.83
CA CYS A 157 1.12 -9.15 5.70
C CYS A 157 0.27 -10.30 5.14
N GLY A 158 0.12 -10.42 3.82
CA GLY A 158 -0.60 -11.55 3.21
C GLY A 158 0.05 -12.92 3.46
N LEU A 159 1.36 -12.94 3.69
CA LEU A 159 2.13 -14.15 4.02
C LEU A 159 2.06 -14.53 5.51
N THR A 160 1.48 -13.66 6.35
CA THR A 160 1.31 -13.89 7.78
C THR A 160 0.00 -14.62 8.07
N THR A 161 -0.17 -15.05 9.33
CA THR A 161 -1.42 -15.66 9.82
C THR A 161 -2.51 -14.64 10.20
N ILE A 162 -2.30 -13.35 9.94
CA ILE A 162 -3.22 -12.27 10.36
C ILE A 162 -4.59 -12.41 9.66
N GLY A 163 -5.69 -12.24 10.39
CA GLY A 163 -7.03 -12.23 9.79
C GLY A 163 -7.27 -11.07 8.82
N VAL A 164 -8.20 -11.23 7.87
CA VAL A 164 -8.56 -10.16 6.92
C VAL A 164 -9.11 -8.92 7.64
N ALA A 165 -10.01 -9.13 8.62
CA ALA A 165 -10.63 -8.05 9.39
C ALA A 165 -9.63 -7.19 10.19
N PRO A 166 -8.73 -7.75 11.03
CA PRO A 166 -7.75 -6.94 11.75
C PRO A 166 -6.77 -6.23 10.80
N TYR A 167 -6.42 -6.85 9.67
CA TYR A 167 -5.60 -6.19 8.64
C TYR A 167 -6.34 -5.00 7.98
N ALA A 168 -7.62 -5.18 7.63
CA ALA A 168 -8.45 -4.14 7.04
C ALA A 168 -8.61 -2.96 8.00
N ALA A 169 -8.98 -3.22 9.25
CA ALA A 169 -9.17 -2.19 10.27
C ALA A 169 -7.88 -1.41 10.56
N ALA A 170 -6.76 -2.11 10.75
CA ALA A 170 -5.47 -1.47 10.98
C ALA A 170 -5.02 -0.64 9.78
N THR A 171 -5.28 -1.11 8.56
CA THR A 171 -4.96 -0.37 7.34
C THR A 171 -5.82 0.87 7.21
N LEU A 172 -7.15 0.74 7.35
CA LEU A 172 -8.09 1.86 7.29
C LEU A 172 -7.70 2.97 8.27
N LEU A 173 -7.44 2.61 9.53
CA LEU A 173 -7.04 3.57 10.56
C LEU A 173 -5.65 4.15 10.30
N GLY A 174 -4.68 3.30 9.93
CA GLY A 174 -3.29 3.70 9.74
C GLY A 174 -3.02 4.52 8.47
N ILE A 175 -3.89 4.47 7.46
CA ILE A 175 -3.74 5.29 6.24
C ILE A 175 -4.55 6.58 6.32
N SER A 176 -5.66 6.63 7.08
CA SER A 176 -6.59 7.76 7.11
C SER A 176 -5.92 9.14 7.26
N PRO A 177 -4.99 9.36 8.22
CA PRO A 177 -4.37 10.69 8.39
C PRO A 177 -3.56 11.12 7.16
N ARG A 178 -2.79 10.20 6.57
CA ARG A 178 -1.99 10.46 5.37
C ARG A 178 -2.87 10.61 4.12
N ALA A 179 -3.92 9.81 4.02
CA ALA A 179 -4.88 9.88 2.94
C ALA A 179 -5.52 11.27 2.89
N TYR A 180 -6.00 11.77 4.04
CA TYR A 180 -6.49 13.13 4.17
C TYR A 180 -5.42 14.16 3.75
N ALA A 181 -4.21 14.08 4.32
CA ALA A 181 -3.19 15.09 4.05
C ALA A 181 -2.81 15.19 2.57
N TYR A 182 -2.55 14.05 1.91
CA TYR A 182 -2.23 14.05 0.47
C TYR A 182 -3.42 14.51 -0.39
N THR A 183 -4.64 14.12 -0.03
CA THR A 183 -5.85 14.57 -0.71
C THR A 183 -6.04 16.09 -0.55
N ALA A 184 -5.85 16.62 0.65
CA ALA A 184 -5.99 18.05 0.94
C ALA A 184 -4.97 18.90 0.16
N LEU A 185 -3.72 18.43 0.05
CA LEU A 185 -2.70 19.07 -0.77
C LEU A 185 -3.08 19.06 -2.26
N GLY A 186 -3.57 17.93 -2.78
CA GLY A 186 -4.04 17.84 -4.16
C GLY A 186 -5.25 18.73 -4.44
N GLY A 187 -6.23 18.76 -3.53
CA GLY A 187 -7.42 19.61 -3.66
C GLY A 187 -7.14 21.10 -3.52
N SER A 188 -5.96 21.48 -3.00
CA SER A 188 -5.57 22.87 -2.73
C SER A 188 -4.45 23.38 -3.63
N LEU A 189 -4.16 22.71 -4.75
CA LEU A 189 -3.06 23.12 -5.66
C LEU A 189 -3.20 24.58 -6.16
N GLY A 190 -4.42 25.13 -6.23
CA GLY A 190 -4.67 26.52 -6.61
C GLY A 190 -4.46 27.54 -5.48
N ASP A 191 -4.43 27.10 -4.22
CA ASP A 191 -4.19 27.94 -3.04
C ASP A 191 -3.60 27.10 -1.89
N LEU A 192 -2.28 26.93 -1.91
CA LEU A 192 -1.54 26.18 -0.88
C LEU A 192 -1.43 26.95 0.45
N GLY A 193 -1.85 28.22 0.50
CA GLY A 193 -1.89 29.04 1.72
C GLY A 193 -3.12 28.75 2.59
N ASN A 194 -4.09 27.99 2.09
CA ASN A 194 -5.33 27.73 2.79
C ASN A 194 -5.14 26.86 4.05
N THR A 195 -6.11 26.95 4.97
CA THR A 195 -6.09 26.20 6.25
C THR A 195 -5.95 24.69 6.05
N GLN A 196 -6.54 24.13 4.99
CA GLN A 196 -6.51 22.69 4.72
C GLN A 196 -5.09 22.20 4.35
N SER A 197 -4.37 22.97 3.55
CA SER A 197 -2.98 22.68 3.17
C SER A 197 -2.04 22.79 4.36
N ILE A 198 -2.21 23.82 5.19
CA ILE A 198 -1.40 24.01 6.41
C ILE A 198 -1.61 22.83 7.37
N VAL A 199 -2.86 22.44 7.62
CA VAL A 199 -3.19 21.27 8.45
C VAL A 199 -2.61 19.99 7.85
N ALA A 200 -2.69 19.81 6.53
CA ALA A 200 -2.14 18.65 5.84
C ALA A 200 -0.62 18.54 5.98
N VAL A 201 0.11 19.64 5.78
CA VAL A 201 1.57 19.69 6.00
C VAL A 201 1.88 19.38 7.47
N GLY A 202 1.18 20.00 8.41
CA GLY A 202 1.34 19.74 9.84
C GLY A 202 1.14 18.27 10.21
N LEU A 203 0.12 17.62 9.65
CA LEU A 203 -0.15 16.19 9.83
C LEU A 203 0.97 15.31 9.27
N LEU A 204 1.48 15.61 8.07
CA LEU A 204 2.58 14.86 7.46
C LEU A 204 3.88 15.00 8.27
N VAL A 205 4.18 16.21 8.72
CA VAL A 205 5.34 16.48 9.59
C VAL A 205 5.19 15.74 10.91
N ALA A 206 4.02 15.80 11.57
CA ALA A 206 3.76 15.10 12.82
C ALA A 206 3.89 13.58 12.66
N MET A 207 3.34 13.00 11.58
CA MET A 207 3.50 11.57 11.26
C MET A 207 4.95 11.20 10.99
N GLY A 208 5.70 12.03 10.27
CA GLY A 208 7.13 11.83 10.00
C GLY A 208 7.98 11.88 11.26
N LEU A 209 7.74 12.85 12.13
CA LEU A 209 8.40 12.97 13.44
C LEU A 209 8.06 11.81 14.35
N LEU A 210 6.80 11.40 14.42
CA LEU A 210 6.38 10.22 15.17
C LEU A 210 7.11 8.96 14.68
N GLY A 211 7.16 8.77 13.35
CA GLY A 211 7.93 7.70 12.73
C GLY A 211 9.41 7.72 13.14
N LEU A 212 10.05 8.90 13.11
CA LEU A 212 11.44 9.07 13.51
C LEU A 212 11.67 8.78 15.01
N VAL A 213 10.78 9.24 15.89
CA VAL A 213 10.86 8.99 17.33
C VAL A 213 10.73 7.50 17.63
N LEU A 214 9.80 6.80 16.96
CA LEU A 214 9.63 5.36 17.10
C LEU A 214 10.88 4.60 16.64
N VAL A 215 11.45 4.95 15.48
CA VAL A 215 12.72 4.40 15.01
C VAL A 215 13.83 4.60 16.05
N ARG A 216 13.97 5.81 16.60
CA ARG A 216 15.02 6.12 17.59
C ARG A 216 14.84 5.36 18.90
N ARG A 217 13.59 5.13 19.34
CA ARG A 217 13.30 4.36 20.55
C ARG A 217 13.66 2.89 20.38
N ASP A 218 13.31 2.29 19.25
CA ASP A 218 13.64 0.88 18.97
C ASP A 218 15.14 0.65 18.79
N VAL A 219 15.87 1.58 18.16
CA VAL A 219 17.34 1.51 18.04
C VAL A 219 18.03 1.65 19.41
N ARG A 220 17.54 2.55 20.28
CA ARG A 220 18.10 2.74 21.63
C ARG A 220 17.77 1.58 22.58
N GLY A 221 16.56 1.04 22.52
CA GLY A 221 16.15 -0.13 23.31
C GLY A 221 16.87 -1.41 22.90
N GLY A 222 17.13 -1.60 21.60
CA GLY A 222 17.92 -2.73 21.09
C GLY A 222 19.42 -2.62 21.39
N GLY A 223 19.96 -1.41 21.54
CA GLY A 223 21.34 -1.18 21.95
C GLY A 223 21.60 -1.54 23.43
N ALA A 224 20.67 -1.16 24.32
CA ALA A 224 20.77 -1.49 25.75
C ALA A 224 20.64 -3.00 26.01
N ALA A 225 19.77 -3.70 25.27
CA ALA A 225 19.59 -5.16 25.41
C ALA A 225 20.76 -5.99 24.85
N ARG A 226 21.59 -5.43 23.95
CA ARG A 226 22.81 -6.10 23.46
C ARG A 226 23.99 -5.92 24.41
N ALA A 227 24.11 -4.75 25.04
CA ALA A 227 25.16 -4.50 26.02
C ALA A 227 25.06 -5.43 27.26
N GLN A 228 23.84 -5.86 27.65
CA GLN A 228 23.62 -6.80 28.75
C GLN A 228 23.83 -8.29 28.39
N LEU A 229 24.06 -8.63 27.12
CA LEU A 229 24.37 -10.00 26.70
C LEU A 229 25.87 -10.23 26.44
N ASP A 230 26.65 -9.13 26.43
CA ASP A 230 28.10 -9.12 26.23
C ASP A 230 28.87 -8.92 27.56
N ASP A 231 28.15 -8.79 28.70
CA ASP A 231 28.65 -8.77 30.09
C ASP A 231 28.27 -10.08 30.81
#